data_AF-A0A240C2Q8-F1
#
_entry.id   AF-A0A240C2Q8-F1
#
_cell.length_a   1.000
_cell.length_b   1.000
_cell.length_c   1.000
_cell.angle_alpha   90.00
_cell.angle_beta   90.00
_cell.angle_gamma   90.00
#
_symmetry.space_group_name_H-M   'P 1'
#
loop_
_entity.id
_entity.type
_entity.pdbx_description
1 polymer ?
#
loop_
_entity_poly.entity_id
_entity_poly.type
_entity_poly.pdbx_seq_one_letter_code
_entity_poly.pdbx_strand_id
1 'polypeptide(L)'
;MSKNQEILTVARNVIHSKGYNATSISDILNAADIGKGQFYYYFSSKRDMGLAVIDDIVEEWTEQLLKNRLQTSENPQENLNAMLDWSLKYHEDMASKAGCPVGNLALEMSEHDEVFREKIEAFIDKWIQSIKENLDALSEQEHIKSFDTEKQAQSIFSTIEGAIMLMKVKQDTQYLKNAIDTIKWQYQLT
;
A
#
# COMPACT_ATOMS: atom_id res chain seq x y z
N MET A 1 12.95 18.41 -7.99
CA MET A 1 13.00 17.38 -6.94
C MET A 1 14.34 17.52 -6.22
N SER A 2 14.43 17.32 -4.90
CA SER A 2 15.72 17.42 -4.20
C SER A 2 16.55 16.16 -4.46
N LYS A 3 17.89 16.23 -4.33
CA LYS A 3 18.75 15.06 -4.53
C LYS A 3 18.45 13.94 -3.52
N ASN A 4 18.07 14.31 -2.30
CA ASN A 4 17.59 13.34 -1.30
C ASN A 4 16.37 12.57 -1.81
N GLN A 5 15.36 13.29 -2.33
CA GLN A 5 14.13 12.67 -2.83
C GLN A 5 14.36 11.79 -4.06
N GLU A 6 15.30 12.17 -4.94
CA GLU A 6 15.71 11.32 -6.07
C GLU A 6 16.29 9.98 -5.58
N ILE A 7 17.19 10.02 -4.60
CA ILE A 7 17.81 8.82 -4.03
C ILE A 7 16.74 7.97 -3.34
N LEU A 8 15.83 8.60 -2.59
CA LEU A 8 14.74 7.92 -1.90
C LEU A 8 13.78 7.22 -2.87
N THR A 9 13.42 7.89 -3.95
CA THR A 9 12.56 7.33 -5.02
C THR A 9 13.22 6.10 -5.67
N VAL A 10 14.52 6.20 -5.97
CA VAL A 10 15.27 5.04 -6.50
C VAL A 10 15.33 3.91 -5.49
N ALA A 11 15.61 4.20 -4.23
CA ALA A 11 15.65 3.21 -3.17
C ALA A 11 14.30 2.48 -3.01
N ARG A 12 13.20 3.24 -3.01
CA ARG A 12 11.83 2.71 -2.99
C ARG A 12 11.59 1.74 -4.15
N ASN A 13 11.95 2.12 -5.37
CA ASN A 13 11.75 1.28 -6.56
C ASN A 13 12.59 -0.02 -6.50
N VAL A 14 13.86 0.09 -6.10
CA VAL A 14 14.73 -1.08 -5.95
C VAL A 14 14.22 -2.02 -4.86
N ILE A 15 13.85 -1.49 -3.69
CA ILE A 15 13.28 -2.27 -2.59
C ILE A 15 11.97 -2.93 -3.01
N HIS A 16 11.07 -2.21 -3.68
CA HIS A 16 9.79 -2.77 -4.10
C HIS A 16 9.97 -3.94 -5.08
N SER A 17 10.93 -3.83 -6.00
CA SER A 17 11.21 -4.88 -6.98
C SER A 17 12.05 -6.04 -6.44
N LYS A 18 13.04 -5.78 -5.58
CA LYS A 18 14.05 -6.76 -5.16
C LYS A 18 13.79 -7.32 -3.75
N GLY A 19 12.97 -6.63 -2.96
CA GLY A 19 12.82 -6.85 -1.53
C GLY A 19 13.84 -6.06 -0.72
N TYR A 20 13.48 -5.68 0.50
CA TYR A 20 14.37 -4.91 1.38
C TYR A 20 15.60 -5.72 1.77
N ASN A 21 15.43 -6.98 2.20
CA ASN A 21 16.53 -7.80 2.70
C ASN A 21 17.57 -8.09 1.62
N ALA A 22 17.14 -8.36 0.38
CA ALA A 22 18.01 -8.64 -0.75
C ALA A 22 18.67 -7.38 -1.37
N THR A 23 18.21 -6.17 -1.00
CA THR A 23 18.79 -4.91 -1.49
C THR A 23 20.01 -4.50 -0.68
N SER A 24 21.15 -4.27 -1.33
CA SER A 24 22.37 -3.74 -0.70
C SER A 24 22.50 -2.23 -0.91
N ILE A 25 23.33 -1.55 -0.12
CA ILE A 25 23.65 -0.13 -0.37
C ILE A 25 24.28 0.04 -1.76
N SER A 26 25.12 -0.91 -2.21
CA SER A 26 25.71 -0.89 -3.54
C SER A 26 24.67 -0.93 -4.66
N ASP A 27 23.58 -1.68 -4.50
CA ASP A 27 22.47 -1.67 -5.46
C ASP A 27 21.87 -0.27 -5.58
N ILE A 28 21.68 0.43 -4.46
CA ILE A 28 21.14 1.80 -4.43
C ILE A 28 22.10 2.80 -5.06
N LEU A 29 23.39 2.73 -4.72
CA LEU A 29 24.42 3.62 -5.28
C LEU A 29 24.47 3.51 -6.82
N ASN A 30 24.45 2.27 -7.32
CA ASN A 30 24.48 2.00 -8.76
C ASN A 30 23.19 2.47 -9.44
N ALA A 31 22.03 2.20 -8.84
CA ALA A 31 20.74 2.56 -9.41
C ALA A 31 20.49 4.09 -9.41
N ALA A 32 21.01 4.80 -8.42
CA ALA A 32 20.86 6.25 -8.28
C ALA A 32 22.00 7.06 -8.92
N ASP A 33 23.01 6.38 -9.48
CA ASP A 33 24.23 6.96 -10.04
C ASP A 33 24.90 7.96 -9.08
N ILE A 34 25.17 7.50 -7.85
CA ILE A 34 25.79 8.31 -6.78
C ILE A 34 26.97 7.62 -6.12
N GLY A 35 27.86 8.43 -5.55
CA GLY A 35 28.96 7.92 -4.72
C GLY A 35 28.53 7.59 -3.29
N LYS A 36 29.29 6.71 -2.62
CA LYS A 36 29.07 6.33 -1.22
C LYS A 36 28.94 7.53 -0.27
N GLY A 37 29.76 8.57 -0.46
CA GLY A 37 29.70 9.79 0.36
C GLY A 37 28.38 10.55 0.26
N GLN A 38 27.73 10.56 -0.91
CA GLN A 38 26.43 11.20 -1.09
C GLN A 38 25.31 10.43 -0.39
N PHE A 39 25.35 9.10 -0.41
CA PHE A 39 24.40 8.28 0.35
C PHE A 39 24.48 8.57 1.85
N TYR A 40 25.68 8.50 2.42
CA TYR A 40 25.88 8.71 3.86
C TYR A 40 25.69 10.17 4.32
N TYR A 41 25.62 11.11 3.38
CA TYR A 41 25.20 12.47 3.69
C TYR A 41 23.70 12.56 4.01
N TYR A 42 22.86 11.75 3.37
CA TYR A 42 21.40 11.75 3.55
C TYR A 42 20.90 10.67 4.50
N PHE A 43 21.52 9.48 4.47
CA PHE A 43 21.08 8.32 5.25
C PHE A 43 22.23 7.75 6.06
N SER A 44 22.04 7.64 7.37
CA SER A 44 23.05 7.09 8.28
C SER A 44 23.31 5.60 8.07
N SER A 45 22.31 4.87 7.55
CA SER A 45 22.37 3.42 7.32
C SER A 45 21.31 2.96 6.31
N LYS A 46 21.40 1.69 5.88
CA LYS A 46 20.33 1.04 5.08
C LYS A 46 18.99 1.03 5.83
N ARG A 47 19.03 0.82 7.15
CA ARG A 47 17.85 0.83 8.02
C ARG A 47 17.17 2.19 8.01
N ASP A 48 17.95 3.24 8.18
CA ASP A 48 17.48 4.64 8.18
C ASP A 48 16.85 5.02 6.83
N MET A 49 17.49 4.65 5.72
CA MET A 49 16.92 4.78 4.38
C MET A 49 15.63 3.96 4.22
N GLY A 50 15.59 2.73 4.73
CA GLY A 50 14.39 1.88 4.66
C GLY A 50 13.21 2.45 5.44
N LEU A 51 13.45 3.05 6.60
CA LEU A 51 12.42 3.77 7.37
C LEU A 51 11.92 5.00 6.60
N ALA A 52 12.83 5.76 5.99
CA ALA A 52 12.46 6.89 5.13
C ALA A 52 11.63 6.45 3.91
N VAL A 53 11.92 5.27 3.33
CA VAL A 53 11.13 4.69 2.23
C VAL A 53 9.71 4.34 2.69
N ILE A 54 9.55 3.78 3.90
CA ILE A 54 8.21 3.54 4.47
C ILE A 54 7.47 4.86 4.64
N ASP A 55 8.12 5.86 5.23
CA ASP A 55 7.49 7.16 5.47
C ASP A 55 7.04 7.82 4.16
N ASP A 56 7.85 7.75 3.10
CA ASP A 56 7.51 8.23 1.76
C ASP A 56 6.31 7.49 1.14
N ILE A 57 6.28 6.14 1.23
CA ILE A 57 5.14 5.34 0.78
C ILE A 57 3.87 5.71 1.55
N VAL A 58 3.97 5.77 2.88
CA VAL A 58 2.84 6.05 3.78
C VAL A 58 2.30 7.44 3.54
N GLU A 59 3.16 8.45 3.37
CA GLU A 59 2.74 9.82 3.05
C GLU A 59 2.02 9.86 1.70
N GLU A 60 2.62 9.27 0.65
CA GLU A 60 2.03 9.23 -0.68
C GLU A 60 0.66 8.55 -0.69
N TRP A 61 0.54 7.38 -0.06
CA TRP A 61 -0.71 6.62 -0.05
C TRP A 61 -1.74 7.23 0.89
N THR A 62 -1.34 7.82 2.02
CA THR A 62 -2.27 8.59 2.85
C THR A 62 -2.92 9.72 2.05
N GLU A 63 -2.12 10.42 1.24
CA GLU A 63 -2.63 11.52 0.41
C GLU A 63 -3.45 10.99 -0.76
N GLN A 64 -2.88 10.12 -1.61
CA GLN A 64 -3.51 9.70 -2.86
C GLN A 64 -4.68 8.73 -2.68
N LEU A 65 -4.61 7.85 -1.69
CA LEU A 65 -5.61 6.81 -1.48
C LEU A 65 -6.59 7.18 -0.37
N LEU A 66 -6.09 7.48 0.84
CA LEU A 66 -6.99 7.69 1.97
C LEU A 66 -7.75 9.01 1.81
N LYS A 67 -7.04 10.13 1.71
CA LYS A 67 -7.69 11.45 1.60
C LYS A 67 -8.37 11.67 0.25
N ASN A 68 -7.68 11.38 -0.84
CA ASN A 68 -8.14 11.72 -2.19
C ASN A 68 -9.08 10.68 -2.82
N ARG A 69 -9.39 9.55 -2.16
CA ARG A 69 -10.35 8.55 -2.65
C ARG A 69 -11.31 8.07 -1.57
N LEU A 70 -10.81 7.62 -0.41
CA LEU A 70 -11.68 7.08 0.65
C LEU A 70 -12.43 8.15 1.44
N GLN A 71 -12.02 9.42 1.37
CA GLN A 71 -12.55 10.51 2.21
C GLN A 71 -13.00 11.73 1.38
N THR A 72 -13.24 11.56 0.08
CA THR A 72 -13.51 12.68 -0.84
C THR A 72 -14.98 13.04 -1.01
N SER A 73 -15.87 12.05 -1.00
CA SER A 73 -17.31 12.22 -1.28
C SER A 73 -18.13 11.99 -0.01
N GLU A 74 -19.29 12.62 0.07
CA GLU A 74 -20.32 12.28 1.06
C GLU A 74 -21.00 10.93 0.75
N ASN A 75 -20.84 10.42 -0.47
CA ASN A 75 -21.34 9.11 -0.87
C ASN A 75 -20.30 8.02 -0.58
N PRO A 76 -20.55 7.14 0.42
CA PRO A 76 -19.59 6.10 0.77
C PRO A 76 -19.39 5.03 -0.31
N GLN A 77 -20.38 4.79 -1.19
CA GLN A 77 -20.20 3.89 -2.34
C GLN A 77 -19.17 4.43 -3.33
N GLU A 78 -19.19 5.74 -3.59
CA GLU A 78 -18.23 6.40 -4.48
C GLU A 78 -16.81 6.29 -3.92
N ASN A 79 -16.64 6.55 -2.62
CA ASN A 79 -15.34 6.47 -1.95
C ASN A 79 -14.75 5.05 -2.01
N LEU A 80 -15.56 4.02 -1.72
CA LEU A 80 -15.11 2.63 -1.78
C LEU A 80 -14.78 2.20 -3.22
N ASN A 81 -15.59 2.58 -4.21
CA ASN A 81 -15.25 2.32 -5.61
C ASN A 81 -13.96 3.00 -6.03
N ALA A 82 -13.77 4.27 -5.66
CA ALA A 82 -12.59 5.05 -6.01
C ALA A 82 -11.32 4.43 -5.41
N MET A 83 -11.40 3.87 -4.20
CA MET A 83 -10.31 3.13 -3.56
C MET A 83 -9.98 1.82 -4.30
N LEU A 84 -11.00 1.03 -4.64
CA LEU A 84 -10.81 -0.23 -5.35
C LEU A 84 -10.22 0.00 -6.74
N ASP A 85 -10.73 1.00 -7.48
CA ASP A 85 -10.25 1.35 -8.81
C ASP A 85 -8.81 1.89 -8.76
N TRP A 86 -8.48 2.70 -7.76
CA TRP A 86 -7.11 3.16 -7.54
C TRP A 86 -6.17 1.98 -7.25
N SER A 87 -6.58 1.03 -6.41
CA SER A 87 -5.78 -0.16 -6.08
C SER A 87 -5.49 -1.01 -7.33
N LEU A 88 -6.49 -1.24 -8.18
CA LEU A 88 -6.28 -1.93 -9.46
C LEU A 88 -5.30 -1.18 -10.36
N LYS A 89 -5.55 0.13 -10.55
CA LYS A 89 -4.76 0.97 -11.45
C LYS A 89 -3.29 1.03 -11.03
N TYR A 90 -3.03 1.19 -9.73
CA TYR A 90 -1.68 1.22 -9.18
C TYR A 90 -0.88 -0.03 -9.56
N HIS A 91 -1.51 -1.21 -9.48
CA HIS A 91 -0.86 -2.48 -9.79
C HIS A 91 -0.78 -2.81 -11.30
N GLU A 92 -1.73 -2.31 -12.10
CA GLU A 92 -1.66 -2.38 -13.56
C GLU A 92 -0.47 -1.58 -14.12
N ASP A 93 -0.24 -0.37 -13.59
CA ASP A 93 0.87 0.49 -14.01
C ASP A 93 2.25 -0.12 -13.69
N MET A 94 2.29 -1.09 -12.77
CA MET A 94 3.49 -1.84 -12.39
C MET A 94 3.59 -3.21 -13.07
N ALA A 95 2.75 -3.47 -14.08
CA ALA A 95 2.72 -4.71 -14.84
C ALA A 95 2.63 -5.98 -13.97
N SER A 96 1.93 -5.90 -12.82
CA SER A 96 1.66 -7.03 -11.92
C SER A 96 2.86 -7.68 -11.22
N LYS A 97 4.07 -7.08 -11.27
CA LYS A 97 5.29 -7.82 -10.90
C LYS A 97 5.71 -7.72 -9.44
N ALA A 98 5.48 -6.58 -8.81
CA ALA A 98 6.12 -6.25 -7.54
C ALA A 98 5.25 -6.55 -6.30
N GLY A 99 3.93 -6.64 -6.45
CA GLY A 99 2.99 -6.76 -5.32
C GLY A 99 2.80 -5.44 -4.57
N CYS A 100 2.30 -5.49 -3.33
CA CYS A 100 2.11 -4.31 -2.50
C CYS A 100 3.45 -3.87 -1.87
N PRO A 101 3.89 -2.60 -2.02
CA PRO A 101 5.12 -2.12 -1.39
C PRO A 101 5.07 -2.21 0.15
N VAL A 102 3.95 -1.83 0.77
CA VAL A 102 3.76 -1.95 2.22
C VAL A 102 3.65 -3.42 2.64
N GLY A 103 2.87 -4.22 1.92
CA GLY A 103 2.69 -5.64 2.20
C GLY A 103 3.98 -6.46 2.11
N ASN A 104 4.83 -6.20 1.10
CA ASN A 104 6.15 -6.85 1.00
C ASN A 104 7.03 -6.50 2.21
N LEU A 105 7.06 -5.22 2.60
CA LEU A 105 7.84 -4.78 3.76
C LEU A 105 7.32 -5.37 5.07
N ALA A 106 6.00 -5.51 5.21
CA ALA A 106 5.40 -6.17 6.36
C ALA A 106 5.89 -7.63 6.47
N LEU A 107 5.85 -8.36 5.37
CA LEU A 107 6.32 -9.75 5.31
C LEU A 107 7.83 -9.90 5.57
N GLU A 108 8.63 -8.93 5.15
CA GLU A 108 10.09 -9.00 5.30
C GLU A 108 10.62 -8.47 6.64
N MET A 109 9.93 -7.52 7.27
CA MET A 109 10.52 -6.70 8.35
C MET A 109 9.75 -6.73 9.67
N SER A 110 8.47 -7.11 9.69
CA SER A 110 7.65 -7.05 10.92
C SER A 110 8.16 -7.96 12.05
N GLU A 111 8.89 -9.04 11.74
CA GLU A 111 9.51 -9.92 12.75
C GLU A 111 10.96 -9.54 13.10
N HIS A 112 11.53 -8.53 12.43
CA HIS A 112 12.96 -8.22 12.51
C HIS A 112 13.25 -6.81 13.01
N ASP A 113 12.31 -5.87 12.83
CA ASP A 113 12.49 -4.49 13.26
C ASP A 113 11.16 -3.88 13.73
N GLU A 114 11.08 -3.62 15.04
CA GLU A 114 9.85 -3.12 15.67
C GLU A 114 9.42 -1.76 15.12
N VAL A 115 10.37 -0.89 14.75
CA VAL A 115 10.03 0.43 14.21
C VAL A 115 9.46 0.31 12.79
N PHE A 116 9.92 -0.68 12.01
CA PHE A 116 9.26 -1.00 10.73
C PHE A 116 7.83 -1.49 10.98
N ARG A 117 7.67 -2.45 11.90
CA ARG A 117 6.38 -3.04 12.25
C ARG A 117 5.36 -1.96 12.65
N GLU A 118 5.71 -1.08 13.59
CA GLU A 118 4.82 -0.04 14.12
C GLU A 118 4.40 0.98 13.03
N LYS A 119 5.32 1.39 12.14
CA LYS A 119 4.97 2.31 11.04
C LYS A 119 4.01 1.68 10.04
N ILE A 120 4.22 0.41 9.72
CA ILE A 120 3.38 -0.35 8.81
C ILE A 120 2.00 -0.59 9.45
N GLU A 121 1.96 -1.03 10.70
CA GLU A 121 0.74 -1.23 11.49
C GLU A 121 -0.09 0.06 11.53
N ALA A 122 0.52 1.19 11.90
CA ALA A 122 -0.18 2.47 11.98
C ALA A 122 -0.78 2.92 10.63
N PHE A 123 -0.19 2.53 9.50
CA PHE A 123 -0.76 2.83 8.19
C PHE A 123 -1.89 1.86 7.82
N ILE A 124 -1.71 0.56 8.06
CA ILE A 124 -2.74 -0.46 7.81
C ILE A 124 -4.00 -0.16 8.66
N ASP A 125 -3.83 0.16 9.93
CA ASP A 125 -4.93 0.52 10.83
C ASP A 125 -5.70 1.74 10.32
N LYS A 126 -5.01 2.78 9.83
CA LYS A 126 -5.66 3.94 9.22
C LYS A 126 -6.46 3.57 7.99
N TRP A 127 -5.93 2.71 7.13
CA TRP A 127 -6.65 2.26 5.93
C TRP A 127 -7.88 1.45 6.29
N ILE A 128 -7.75 0.46 7.19
CA ILE A 128 -8.89 -0.33 7.68
C ILE A 128 -9.94 0.57 8.32
N GLN A 129 -9.53 1.52 9.15
CA GLN A 129 -10.41 2.51 9.77
C GLN A 129 -11.15 3.36 8.73
N SER A 130 -10.47 3.83 7.67
CA SER A 130 -11.13 4.59 6.59
C SER A 130 -12.12 3.74 5.77
N ILE A 131 -11.84 2.45 5.57
CA ILE A 131 -12.81 1.53 4.96
C ILE A 131 -14.02 1.37 5.88
N LYS A 132 -13.79 1.13 7.17
CA LYS A 132 -14.84 0.98 8.18
C LYS A 132 -15.75 2.21 8.23
N GLU A 133 -15.21 3.43 8.23
CA GLU A 133 -15.99 4.67 8.25
C GLU A 133 -16.99 4.74 7.08
N ASN A 134 -16.58 4.31 5.88
CA ASN A 134 -17.47 4.23 4.73
C ASN A 134 -18.50 3.09 4.86
N LEU A 135 -18.12 1.95 5.45
CA LEU A 135 -19.05 0.85 5.71
C LEU A 135 -20.09 1.20 6.79
N ASP A 136 -19.70 1.95 7.82
CA ASP A 136 -20.59 2.48 8.85
C ASP A 136 -21.64 3.39 8.19
N ALA A 137 -21.20 4.34 7.35
CA ALA A 137 -22.10 5.23 6.61
C ALA A 137 -23.04 4.47 5.65
N LEU A 138 -22.57 3.41 4.97
CA LEU A 138 -23.42 2.55 4.14
C LEU A 138 -24.49 1.83 4.95
N SER A 139 -24.12 1.29 6.11
CA SER A 139 -25.04 0.56 6.98
C SER A 139 -26.14 1.45 7.56
N GLU A 140 -25.92 2.76 7.64
CA GLU A 140 -26.94 3.73 8.05
C GLU A 140 -27.89 4.09 6.91
N GLN A 141 -27.39 4.16 5.67
CA GLN A 141 -28.15 4.57 4.48
C GLN A 141 -29.02 3.45 3.89
N GLU A 142 -28.54 2.22 3.91
CA GLU A 142 -29.22 1.05 3.38
C GLU A 142 -29.49 0.07 4.52
N HIS A 143 -30.65 -0.60 4.55
CA HIS A 143 -30.95 -1.71 5.48
C HIS A 143 -30.10 -2.97 5.18
N ILE A 144 -28.84 -2.80 4.75
CA ILE A 144 -27.85 -3.85 4.68
C ILE A 144 -27.76 -4.44 6.09
N LYS A 145 -27.91 -5.78 6.18
CA LYS A 145 -27.88 -6.52 7.44
C LYS A 145 -26.73 -6.00 8.30
N SER A 146 -27.06 -5.54 9.52
CA SER A 146 -26.09 -5.20 10.55
C SER A 146 -25.02 -6.30 10.63
N PHE A 147 -23.88 -6.02 10.02
CA PHE A 147 -22.67 -6.81 10.14
C PHE A 147 -21.63 -5.95 10.85
N ASP A 148 -20.71 -6.61 11.51
CA ASP A 148 -19.60 -5.98 12.19
C ASP A 148 -18.69 -5.30 11.14
N THR A 149 -18.81 -3.98 11.01
CA THR A 149 -18.14 -3.17 9.99
C THR A 149 -16.63 -3.19 10.15
N GLU A 150 -16.14 -3.31 11.38
CA GLU A 150 -14.72 -3.54 11.68
C GLU A 150 -14.22 -4.83 11.04
N LYS A 151 -14.91 -5.95 11.29
CA LYS A 151 -14.54 -7.25 10.69
C LYS A 151 -14.64 -7.23 9.17
N GLN A 152 -15.63 -6.52 8.62
CA GLN A 152 -15.77 -6.39 7.17
C GLN A 152 -14.64 -5.56 6.56
N ALA A 153 -14.25 -4.45 7.18
CA ALA A 153 -13.13 -3.64 6.72
C ALA A 153 -11.82 -4.43 6.71
N GLN A 154 -11.55 -5.18 7.79
CA GLN A 154 -10.40 -6.10 7.87
C GLN A 154 -10.45 -7.17 6.76
N SER A 155 -11.64 -7.72 6.49
CA SER A 155 -11.85 -8.71 5.43
C SER A 155 -11.61 -8.15 4.02
N ILE A 156 -12.08 -6.92 3.75
CA ILE A 156 -11.81 -6.22 2.48
C ILE A 156 -10.31 -6.02 2.28
N PHE A 157 -9.63 -5.46 3.29
CA PHE A 157 -8.18 -5.24 3.23
C PHE A 157 -7.43 -6.56 3.00
N SER A 158 -7.77 -7.61 3.77
CA SER A 158 -7.16 -8.94 3.63
C SER A 158 -7.40 -9.56 2.26
N THR A 159 -8.59 -9.36 1.68
CA THR A 159 -8.96 -9.85 0.35
C THR A 159 -8.14 -9.16 -0.73
N ILE A 160 -7.96 -7.84 -0.64
CA ILE A 160 -7.13 -7.06 -1.56
C ILE A 160 -5.67 -7.54 -1.51
N GLU A 161 -5.06 -7.59 -0.32
CA GLU A 161 -3.66 -8.02 -0.17
C GLU A 161 -3.45 -9.48 -0.60
N GLY A 162 -4.39 -10.38 -0.27
CA GLY A 162 -4.36 -11.75 -0.75
C GLY A 162 -4.46 -11.86 -2.27
N ALA A 163 -5.30 -11.04 -2.90
CA ALA A 163 -5.43 -10.99 -4.35
C ALA A 163 -4.19 -10.38 -5.03
N ILE A 164 -3.54 -9.39 -4.43
CA ILE A 164 -2.26 -8.83 -4.88
C ILE A 164 -1.16 -9.91 -4.83
N MET A 165 -1.13 -10.74 -3.78
CA MET A 165 -0.22 -11.88 -3.70
C MET A 165 -0.47 -12.89 -4.84
N LEU A 166 -1.73 -13.26 -5.09
CA LEU A 166 -2.08 -14.15 -6.20
C LEU A 166 -1.71 -13.54 -7.56
N MET A 167 -2.02 -12.25 -7.77
CA MET A 167 -1.62 -11.50 -8.96
C MET A 167 -0.10 -11.56 -9.16
N LYS A 168 0.70 -11.35 -8.11
CA LYS A 168 2.16 -11.41 -8.18
C LYS A 168 2.66 -12.81 -8.53
N VAL A 169 2.11 -13.85 -7.93
CA VAL A 169 2.51 -15.24 -8.23
C VAL A 169 2.10 -15.65 -9.65
N LYS A 170 0.96 -15.19 -10.12
CA LYS A 170 0.39 -15.55 -11.43
C LYS A 170 0.84 -14.60 -12.56
N GLN A 171 1.40 -13.45 -12.20
CA GLN A 171 1.74 -12.36 -13.12
C GLN A 171 0.52 -11.93 -13.96
N ASP A 172 -0.64 -11.83 -13.31
CA ASP A 172 -1.93 -11.58 -13.96
C ASP A 172 -2.83 -10.70 -13.08
N THR A 173 -3.12 -9.47 -13.54
CA THR A 173 -4.01 -8.52 -12.84
C THR A 173 -5.44 -9.02 -12.71
N GLN A 174 -5.86 -10.01 -13.49
CA GLN A 174 -7.22 -10.53 -13.43
C GLN A 174 -7.56 -11.09 -12.04
N TYR A 175 -6.57 -11.57 -11.27
CA TYR A 175 -6.79 -12.04 -9.89
C TYR A 175 -7.19 -10.91 -8.94
N LEU A 176 -6.55 -9.74 -9.04
CA LEU A 176 -6.93 -8.55 -8.28
C LEU A 176 -8.29 -8.02 -8.75
N LYS A 177 -8.50 -7.97 -10.06
CA LYS A 177 -9.79 -7.55 -10.65
C LYS A 177 -10.95 -8.41 -10.17
N ASN A 178 -10.82 -9.74 -10.18
CA ASN A 178 -11.87 -10.64 -9.70
C ASN A 178 -12.20 -10.42 -8.21
N ALA A 179 -11.19 -10.15 -7.39
CA ALA A 179 -11.39 -9.84 -5.98
C ALA A 179 -12.13 -8.51 -5.79
N ILE A 180 -11.76 -7.48 -6.55
CA ILE A 180 -12.45 -6.19 -6.58
C ILE A 180 -13.91 -6.36 -7.03
N ASP A 181 -14.16 -7.10 -8.11
CA ASP A 181 -15.52 -7.35 -8.61
C ASP A 181 -16.38 -8.07 -7.54
N THR A 182 -15.78 -9.00 -6.80
CA THR A 182 -16.45 -9.71 -5.69
C THR A 182 -16.79 -8.76 -4.54
N ILE A 183 -15.85 -7.88 -4.16
CA ILE A 183 -16.10 -6.84 -3.14
C ILE A 183 -17.23 -5.91 -3.62
N LYS A 184 -17.16 -5.41 -4.85
CA LYS A 184 -18.19 -4.51 -5.40
C LYS A 184 -19.56 -5.17 -5.39
N TRP A 185 -19.66 -6.45 -5.77
CA TRP A 185 -20.90 -7.20 -5.69
C TRP A 185 -21.41 -7.38 -4.25
N GLN A 186 -20.53 -7.78 -3.32
CA GLN A 186 -20.91 -8.06 -1.92
C GLN A 186 -21.45 -6.82 -1.21
N TYR A 187 -20.86 -5.64 -1.46
CA TYR A 187 -21.23 -4.38 -0.81
C TYR A 187 -22.13 -3.50 -1.69
N GLN A 188 -22.67 -4.03 -2.79
CA GLN A 188 -23.56 -3.32 -3.71
C GLN A 188 -22.99 -1.97 -4.18
N LEU A 189 -21.72 -1.97 -4.58
CA LEU A 189 -21.00 -0.80 -5.06
C LEU A 189 -21.21 -0.54 -6.56
N THR A 190 -22.00 -1.36 -7.25
CA THR A 190 -22.29 -1.26 -8.69
C THR A 190 -23.64 -0.64 -8.99
#